data_AF-A0A957SY00-F1
#
_entry.id   AF-A0A957SY00-F1
#
_cell.length_a   1.000
_cell.length_b   1.000
_cell.length_c   1.000
_cell.angle_alpha   90.00
_cell.angle_beta   90.00
_cell.angle_gamma   90.00
#
_symmetry.space_group_name_H-M   'P 1'
#
loop_
_entity.id
_entity.type
_entity.pdbx_description
1 polymer ?
#
loop_
_entity_poly.entity_id
_entity_poly.type
_entity_poly.pdbx_seq_one_letter_code
_entity_poly.pdbx_strand_id
1 'polypeptide(L)'
;LPPQTGEGWGGVRITAPVQQTLSSIKPRRTRIPRATLLGVLLLLAALVSIPLTPLFMGIPDTVTAQSLMQTLPERADGAYLALANGEDEGLMKLLPWSFALDEFPDSAPLLNPEHLRGIRIRQKGLDEAERYQLFQMETAKPVPLTAQVLSFQRELLLKPTIPLQPGNYLISMPTGGMFAGRQYYYFGLSPAVTTFPAIVPESSGAEEVSSTVATAAAKTSSPWLVLLPLSSALISGLAALVMARRLRQKVRPHEAVWSLAFALFAVAAATQVIGDLAGWTANLARLYYVCGATLVVGWLGLGTWLLLVQRPWLRNLGLWLMILVSGYAIGLVSLAPVDGATLADSGWHALQKPLALTLITIALNSVGTLLLVGGALWSAWLFWRKGIMRQRMVGCLLLAGGALTVAAGGSLTRFGHAEYLYLAMSAGVAIMFWGYLKT
;
A
#
# COMPACT_ATOMS: atom_id res chain seq x y z
N LEU A 1 36.17 -83.84 -43.24
CA LEU A 1 34.92 -83.40 -43.91
C LEU A 1 33.91 -84.51 -43.67
N PRO A 2 32.75 -84.31 -43.01
CA PRO A 2 31.78 -83.21 -43.20
C PRO A 2 31.28 -82.55 -41.88
N PRO A 3 30.29 -81.62 -41.94
CA PRO A 3 29.95 -80.64 -40.89
C PRO A 3 28.52 -80.78 -40.29
N GLN A 4 28.25 -79.96 -39.23
CA GLN A 4 26.97 -79.28 -38.87
C GLN A 4 25.72 -80.14 -38.55
N THR A 5 24.86 -79.90 -37.53
CA THR A 5 24.24 -78.67 -37.00
C THR A 5 23.41 -79.01 -35.74
N GLY A 6 23.22 -78.02 -34.85
CA GLY A 6 21.93 -77.78 -34.16
C GLY A 6 21.71 -78.36 -32.76
N GLU A 7 22.11 -77.64 -31.70
CA GLU A 7 21.61 -77.90 -30.34
C GLU A 7 20.79 -76.72 -29.78
N GLY A 8 19.71 -77.12 -29.10
CA GLY A 8 18.59 -76.32 -28.59
C GLY A 8 18.96 -75.18 -27.65
N TRP A 9 18.21 -74.09 -27.80
CA TRP A 9 18.13 -73.01 -26.84
C TRP A 9 17.43 -73.47 -25.55
N GLY A 10 18.11 -73.24 -24.42
CA GLY A 10 17.65 -73.57 -23.08
C GLY A 10 16.40 -72.79 -22.65
N GLY A 11 15.50 -73.50 -21.97
CA GLY A 11 14.31 -72.93 -21.37
C GLY A 11 14.65 -72.04 -20.17
N VAL A 12 14.30 -70.75 -20.27
CA VAL A 12 14.25 -69.82 -19.14
C VAL A 12 12.81 -69.77 -18.64
N ARG A 13 12.57 -70.27 -17.42
CA ARG A 13 11.30 -70.13 -16.70
C ARG A 13 11.07 -68.65 -16.35
N ILE A 14 9.97 -68.09 -16.84
CA ILE A 14 9.47 -66.76 -16.44
C ILE A 14 8.73 -66.92 -15.10
N THR A 15 9.28 -66.37 -14.02
CA THR A 15 8.56 -66.19 -12.74
C THR A 15 7.87 -64.82 -12.72
N ALA A 16 6.57 -64.82 -12.44
CA ALA A 16 5.70 -63.65 -12.34
C ALA A 16 5.93 -62.83 -11.04
N PRO A 17 5.43 -61.58 -10.94
CA PRO A 17 5.99 -60.56 -10.05
C PRO A 17 5.45 -60.59 -8.62
N VAL A 18 6.29 -60.15 -7.69
CA VAL A 18 6.02 -59.96 -6.27
C VAL A 18 4.98 -58.84 -6.06
N GLN A 19 3.76 -59.20 -5.64
CA GLN A 19 2.84 -58.30 -4.97
C GLN A 19 3.36 -58.00 -3.55
N GLN A 20 4.04 -56.87 -3.36
CA GLN A 20 4.31 -56.34 -2.03
C GLN A 20 3.13 -55.51 -1.54
N THR A 21 2.62 -55.92 -0.38
CA THR A 21 1.47 -55.45 0.37
C THR A 21 1.64 -54.02 0.91
N LEU A 22 0.82 -53.08 0.43
CA LEU A 22 0.70 -51.69 0.94
C LEU A 22 -0.14 -51.61 2.24
N SER A 23 0.07 -52.48 3.23
CA SER A 23 -0.83 -52.57 4.40
C SER A 23 -0.24 -52.20 5.77
N SER A 24 0.93 -51.55 5.88
CA SER A 24 1.53 -51.30 7.21
C SER A 24 2.15 -49.92 7.49
N ILE A 25 1.82 -48.86 6.75
CA ILE A 25 2.26 -47.52 7.13
C ILE A 25 1.30 -46.93 8.18
N LYS A 26 1.52 -47.25 9.46
CA LYS A 26 0.89 -46.51 10.58
C LYS A 26 1.39 -45.06 10.55
N PRO A 27 0.51 -44.03 10.63
CA PRO A 27 0.94 -42.65 10.69
C PRO A 27 1.71 -42.41 11.99
N ARG A 28 3.02 -42.20 11.88
CA ARG A 28 3.87 -41.77 13.00
C ARG A 28 3.37 -40.40 13.47
N ARG A 29 2.65 -40.34 14.59
CA ARG A 29 2.34 -39.10 15.32
C ARG A 29 3.64 -38.52 15.87
N THR A 30 4.40 -37.82 15.04
CA THR A 30 5.52 -37.02 15.52
C THR A 30 4.99 -35.72 16.11
N ARG A 31 5.34 -35.48 17.38
CA ARG A 31 5.01 -34.23 18.08
C ARG A 31 5.69 -33.08 17.32
N ILE A 32 4.94 -32.01 17.10
CA ILE A 32 5.46 -30.78 16.51
C ILE A 32 6.60 -30.29 17.42
N PRO A 33 7.79 -29.95 16.88
CA PRO A 33 8.85 -29.37 17.70
C PRO A 33 8.32 -28.11 18.38
N ARG A 34 8.50 -27.99 19.70
CA ARG A 34 8.00 -26.84 20.47
C ARG A 34 8.51 -25.51 19.91
N ALA A 35 9.71 -25.49 19.34
CA ALA A 35 10.28 -24.33 18.64
C ALA A 35 9.47 -23.89 17.40
N THR A 36 8.83 -24.82 16.68
CA THR A 36 8.01 -24.50 15.50
C THR A 36 6.65 -23.96 15.91
N LEU A 37 6.06 -24.50 16.98
CA LEU A 37 4.84 -23.94 17.58
C LEU A 37 5.10 -22.55 18.16
N LEU A 38 6.21 -22.37 18.88
CA LEU A 38 6.62 -21.08 19.43
C LEU A 38 6.89 -20.06 18.32
N GLY A 39 7.53 -20.46 17.22
CA GLY A 39 7.76 -19.60 16.06
C GLY A 39 6.46 -19.16 15.38
N VAL A 40 5.50 -20.07 15.17
CA VAL A 40 4.18 -19.72 14.61
C VAL A 40 3.40 -18.81 15.56
N LEU A 41 3.47 -19.06 16.88
CA LEU A 41 2.74 -18.29 17.88
C LEU A 41 3.34 -16.89 18.07
N LEU A 42 4.67 -16.74 18.06
CA LEU A 42 5.37 -15.45 18.03
C LEU A 42 5.06 -14.67 16.74
N LEU A 43 4.95 -15.36 15.61
CA LEU A 43 4.69 -14.73 14.32
C LEU A 43 3.22 -14.30 14.17
N LEU A 44 2.28 -15.08 14.71
CA LEU A 44 0.87 -14.68 14.86
C LEU A 44 0.72 -13.54 15.88
N ALA A 45 1.46 -13.57 16.99
CA ALA A 45 1.49 -12.48 17.96
C ALA A 45 2.06 -11.19 17.35
N ALA A 46 3.13 -11.30 16.53
CA ALA A 46 3.67 -10.18 15.77
C ALA A 46 2.63 -9.66 14.75
N LEU A 47 1.96 -10.56 14.01
CA LEU A 47 0.91 -10.19 13.05
C LEU A 47 -0.28 -9.47 13.69
N VAL A 48 -0.69 -9.91 14.88
CA VAL A 48 -1.77 -9.29 15.66
C VAL A 48 -1.28 -8.00 16.32
N SER A 49 0.00 -7.90 16.67
CA SER A 49 0.58 -6.70 17.26
C SER A 49 0.69 -5.54 16.26
N ILE A 50 0.93 -5.79 14.97
CA ILE A 50 1.13 -4.73 13.95
C ILE A 50 -0.07 -3.76 13.82
N PRO A 51 -1.34 -4.22 13.75
CA PRO A 51 -2.49 -3.32 13.78
C PRO A 51 -2.81 -2.78 15.20
N LEU A 52 -2.28 -3.40 16.26
CA LEU A 52 -2.46 -2.96 17.65
C LEU A 52 -1.38 -1.98 18.11
N THR A 53 -0.22 -1.91 17.45
CA THR A 53 0.87 -0.99 17.79
C THR A 53 0.43 0.47 17.89
N PRO A 54 -0.44 0.99 17.00
CA PRO A 54 -0.99 2.34 17.14
C PRO A 54 -1.79 2.58 18.43
N LEU A 55 -2.39 1.53 19.02
CA LEU A 55 -3.13 1.63 20.29
C LEU A 55 -2.22 1.71 21.52
N PHE A 56 -0.97 1.24 21.43
CA PHE A 56 -0.03 1.20 22.55
C PHE A 56 1.10 2.23 22.46
N MET A 57 1.39 2.78 21.29
CA MET A 57 2.46 3.78 21.11
C MET A 57 2.06 5.21 21.45
N GLY A 58 0.78 5.46 21.76
CA GLY A 58 0.26 6.81 21.91
C GLY A 58 0.22 7.50 20.55
N ILE A 59 -0.95 7.96 20.15
CA ILE A 59 -1.05 8.99 19.12
C ILE A 59 -0.23 10.17 19.65
N PRO A 60 0.71 10.77 18.89
CA PRO A 60 1.37 11.97 19.35
C PRO A 60 0.31 13.01 19.70
N ASP A 61 0.10 13.28 21.00
CA ASP A 61 -0.92 14.20 21.52
C ASP A 61 -0.66 15.66 21.08
N THR A 62 0.49 15.91 20.48
CA THR A 62 0.80 17.17 19.83
C THR A 62 0.09 17.23 18.49
N VAL A 63 -1.16 17.68 18.49
CA VAL A 63 -1.67 18.53 17.40
C VAL A 63 -0.62 19.62 17.26
N THR A 64 0.26 19.50 16.26
CA THR A 64 1.22 20.56 15.93
C THR A 64 0.42 21.84 15.83
N ALA A 65 0.77 22.83 16.66
CA ALA A 65 0.05 24.09 16.74
C ALA A 65 -0.31 24.56 15.33
N GLN A 66 -1.60 24.60 15.02
CA GLN A 66 -2.06 24.92 13.66
C GLN A 66 -1.65 26.36 13.36
N SER A 67 -0.58 26.49 12.59
CA SER A 67 0.00 27.78 12.25
C SER A 67 -0.74 28.44 11.10
N LEU A 68 -0.65 29.77 11.05
CA LEU A 68 -1.21 30.57 9.99
C LEU A 68 -0.23 30.70 8.82
N MET A 69 -0.76 30.56 7.61
CA MET A 69 -0.08 30.88 6.36
C MET A 69 -0.50 32.28 5.89
N GLN A 70 0.45 33.15 5.56
CA GLN A 70 0.12 34.47 5.00
C GLN A 70 -0.46 34.37 3.59
N THR A 71 0.08 33.45 2.79
CA THR A 71 -0.33 33.21 1.40
C THR A 71 -0.62 31.72 1.20
N LEU A 72 -1.56 31.38 0.31
CA LEU A 72 -1.78 29.97 -0.05
C LEU A 72 -0.69 29.51 -1.01
N PRO A 73 0.08 28.46 -0.66
CA PRO A 73 1.04 27.86 -1.57
C PRO A 73 0.38 27.50 -2.91
N GLU A 74 1.15 27.50 -4.00
CA GLU A 74 0.63 27.16 -5.33
C GLU A 74 -0.06 25.78 -5.38
N ARG A 75 0.34 24.87 -4.48
CA ARG A 75 -0.14 23.49 -4.35
C ARG A 75 -1.20 23.28 -3.25
N ALA A 76 -1.70 24.35 -2.63
CA ALA A 76 -2.70 24.23 -1.58
C ALA A 76 -4.01 23.63 -2.11
N ASP A 77 -4.55 22.67 -1.36
CA ASP A 77 -5.81 21.98 -1.64
C ASP A 77 -6.59 21.79 -0.32
N GLY A 78 -7.92 21.84 -0.38
CA GLY A 78 -8.83 21.73 0.76
C GLY A 78 -9.43 23.05 1.25
N ALA A 79 -9.93 23.03 2.50
CA ALA A 79 -10.57 24.16 3.16
C ALA A 79 -9.63 24.84 4.16
N TYR A 80 -9.66 26.16 4.17
CA TYR A 80 -8.82 27.03 5.01
C TYR A 80 -9.70 28.08 5.69
N LEU A 81 -9.45 28.35 6.96
CA LEU A 81 -10.10 29.45 7.68
C LEU A 81 -9.26 30.72 7.49
N ALA A 82 -9.88 31.79 6.99
CA ALA A 82 -9.29 33.11 6.93
C ALA A 82 -9.48 33.80 8.28
N LEU A 83 -8.37 34.05 8.97
CA LEU A 83 -8.33 34.61 10.31
C LEU A 83 -7.62 35.97 10.29
N ALA A 84 -8.14 36.94 11.05
CA ALA A 84 -7.49 38.23 11.27
C ALA A 84 -7.84 38.82 12.64
N ASN A 85 -6.85 39.35 13.36
CA ASN A 85 -7.03 40.02 14.66
C ASN A 85 -6.90 41.56 14.58
N GLY A 86 -6.69 42.12 13.37
CA GLY A 86 -6.54 43.55 13.12
C GLY A 86 -5.10 43.99 12.86
N GLU A 87 -4.11 43.28 13.41
CA GLU A 87 -2.68 43.49 13.14
C GLU A 87 -2.12 42.41 12.21
N ASP A 88 -2.56 41.18 12.44
CA ASP A 88 -2.13 39.97 11.76
C ASP A 88 -3.29 39.34 10.97
N GLU A 89 -2.98 38.83 9.78
CA GLU A 89 -3.90 38.03 8.96
C GLU A 89 -3.24 36.75 8.44
N GLY A 90 -4.04 35.70 8.27
CA GLY A 90 -3.54 34.45 7.72
C GLY A 90 -4.61 33.40 7.49
N LEU A 91 -4.16 32.27 6.97
CA LEU A 91 -4.98 31.14 6.57
C LEU A 91 -4.59 29.89 7.37
N MET A 92 -5.56 29.34 8.10
CA MET A 92 -5.41 28.10 8.86
C MET A 92 -5.97 26.94 8.05
N LYS A 93 -5.18 25.88 7.85
CA LYS A 93 -5.63 24.68 7.13
C LYS A 93 -6.51 23.81 8.02
N LEU A 94 -7.67 23.38 7.51
CA LEU A 94 -8.52 22.40 8.19
C LEU A 94 -8.17 20.97 7.78
N LEU A 95 -8.33 20.05 8.74
CA LEU A 95 -8.13 18.62 8.51
C LEU A 95 -9.36 18.01 7.81
N PRO A 96 -9.17 17.28 6.68
CA PRO A 96 -10.26 16.66 5.95
C PRO A 96 -10.69 15.33 6.58
N TRP A 97 -11.99 15.06 6.55
CA TRP A 97 -12.60 13.78 6.88
C TRP A 97 -13.41 13.25 5.70
N SER A 98 -13.33 11.93 5.48
CA SER A 98 -14.02 11.26 4.37
C SER A 98 -15.50 10.97 4.64
N PHE A 99 -15.95 11.11 5.89
CA PHE A 99 -17.32 10.88 6.33
C PHE A 99 -17.72 11.91 7.41
N ALA A 100 -19.02 12.14 7.55
CA ALA A 100 -19.55 12.98 8.61
C ALA A 100 -19.43 12.25 9.96
N LEU A 101 -19.05 12.98 11.00
CA LEU A 101 -18.95 12.51 12.38
C LEU A 101 -20.18 13.00 13.14
N ASP A 102 -20.69 12.15 14.02
CA ASP A 102 -21.80 12.50 14.91
C ASP A 102 -21.33 13.38 16.08
N GLU A 103 -20.04 13.26 16.46
CA GLU A 103 -19.40 14.01 17.55
C GLU A 103 -18.33 14.96 16.99
N PHE A 104 -18.10 16.06 17.70
CA PHE A 104 -17.06 17.03 17.34
C PHE A 104 -15.67 16.43 17.59
N PRO A 105 -14.77 16.38 16.58
CA PRO A 105 -13.49 15.70 16.72
C PRO A 105 -12.51 16.52 17.57
N ASP A 106 -11.80 15.86 18.49
CA ASP A 106 -10.79 16.48 19.38
C ASP A 106 -9.65 17.18 18.62
N SER A 107 -9.39 16.78 17.37
CA SER A 107 -8.36 17.38 16.52
C SER A 107 -8.81 18.63 15.77
N ALA A 108 -10.08 19.01 15.86
CA ALA A 108 -10.58 20.23 15.24
C ALA A 108 -10.15 21.48 16.02
N PRO A 109 -9.76 22.56 15.31
CA PRO A 109 -9.34 23.79 15.97
C PRO A 109 -10.50 24.47 16.68
N LEU A 110 -10.19 25.04 17.85
CA LEU A 110 -11.04 25.99 18.57
C LEU A 110 -10.49 27.40 18.36
N LEU A 111 -11.37 28.33 17.95
CA LEU A 111 -10.98 29.66 17.54
C LEU A 111 -11.86 30.72 18.19
N ASN A 112 -11.33 31.94 18.30
CA ASN A 112 -12.14 33.08 18.67
C ASN A 112 -13.07 33.46 17.50
N PRO A 113 -14.40 33.57 17.71
CA PRO A 113 -15.32 34.01 16.66
C PRO A 113 -14.96 35.38 16.07
N GLU A 114 -14.36 36.28 16.86
CA GLU A 114 -13.97 37.63 16.41
C GLU A 114 -12.83 37.61 15.38
N HIS A 115 -12.04 36.53 15.33
CA HIS A 115 -10.93 36.42 14.39
C HIS A 115 -11.36 35.88 13.03
N LEU A 116 -12.52 35.23 12.92
CA LEU A 116 -12.95 34.60 11.67
C LEU A 116 -13.42 35.64 10.64
N ARG A 117 -12.86 35.60 9.43
CA ARG A 117 -13.22 36.48 8.31
C ARG A 117 -13.89 35.75 7.15
N GLY A 118 -13.69 34.44 7.06
CA GLY A 118 -14.31 33.60 6.04
C GLY A 118 -13.64 32.24 5.91
N ILE A 119 -14.11 31.45 4.95
CA ILE A 119 -13.62 30.13 4.63
C ILE A 119 -13.13 30.15 3.18
N ARG A 120 -11.85 29.92 2.97
CA ARG A 120 -11.21 29.88 1.66
C ARG A 120 -11.06 28.43 1.24
N ILE A 121 -11.59 28.07 0.08
CA ILE A 121 -11.50 26.74 -0.50
C ILE A 121 -10.64 26.83 -1.75
N ARG A 122 -9.67 25.95 -1.83
CA ARG A 122 -8.82 25.81 -3.02
C ARG A 122 -8.82 24.35 -3.41
N GLN A 123 -9.20 24.04 -4.65
CA GLN A 123 -9.15 22.66 -5.16
C GLN A 123 -9.11 22.63 -6.68
N LYS A 124 -8.68 21.50 -7.26
CA LYS A 124 -8.67 21.29 -8.71
C LYS A 124 -10.09 20.98 -9.20
N GLY A 125 -10.76 21.99 -9.79
CA GLY A 125 -12.12 21.88 -10.30
C GLY A 125 -13.15 22.15 -9.21
N LEU A 126 -13.52 23.42 -9.08
CA LEU A 126 -14.64 23.81 -8.20
C LEU A 126 -15.98 23.44 -8.83
N ASP A 127 -16.84 22.86 -8.01
CA ASP A 127 -18.28 22.71 -8.29
C ASP A 127 -19.05 24.03 -8.05
N GLU A 128 -20.37 24.02 -8.26
CA GLU A 128 -21.27 25.13 -7.96
C GLU A 128 -21.20 25.54 -6.48
N ALA A 129 -21.22 26.84 -6.20
CA ALA A 129 -21.05 27.40 -4.85
C ALA A 129 -22.07 26.87 -3.83
N GLU A 130 -23.29 26.54 -4.27
CA GLU A 130 -24.38 26.03 -3.42
C GLU A 130 -24.09 24.66 -2.80
N ARG A 131 -23.11 23.91 -3.35
CA ARG A 131 -22.73 22.58 -2.88
C ARG A 131 -21.75 22.62 -1.71
N TYR A 132 -21.17 23.79 -1.43
CA TYR A 132 -20.29 24.04 -0.29
C TYR A 132 -21.13 24.61 0.84
N GLN A 133 -21.44 23.75 1.81
CA GLN A 133 -22.40 24.05 2.86
C GLN A 133 -21.70 24.07 4.21
N LEU A 134 -22.04 25.07 5.03
CA LEU A 134 -21.64 25.16 6.42
C LEU A 134 -22.84 24.81 7.29
N PHE A 135 -22.64 23.97 8.30
CA PHE A 135 -23.65 23.57 9.27
C PHE A 135 -23.18 23.88 10.67
N GLN A 136 -24.11 24.30 11.53
CA GLN A 136 -23.89 24.27 12.96
C GLN A 136 -24.26 22.88 13.49
N MET A 137 -23.33 22.20 14.18
CA MET A 137 -23.51 20.80 14.57
C MET A 137 -24.62 20.62 15.60
N GLU A 138 -24.78 21.54 16.56
CA GLU A 138 -25.76 21.41 17.65
C GLU A 138 -27.21 21.49 17.14
N THR A 139 -27.44 22.25 16.06
CA THR A 139 -28.78 22.47 15.51
C THR A 139 -29.02 21.76 14.18
N ALA A 140 -27.95 21.21 13.57
CA ALA A 140 -27.92 20.68 12.22
C ALA A 140 -28.47 21.64 11.15
N LYS A 141 -28.48 22.96 11.43
CA LYS A 141 -29.01 23.96 10.50
C LYS A 141 -27.91 24.46 9.56
N PRO A 142 -28.22 24.61 8.26
CA PRO A 142 -27.29 25.24 7.33
C PRO A 142 -27.14 26.71 7.68
N VAL A 143 -25.91 27.18 7.65
CA VAL A 143 -25.55 28.59 7.83
C VAL A 143 -25.53 29.25 6.45
N PRO A 144 -26.23 30.38 6.25
CA PRO A 144 -26.21 31.09 4.97
C PRO A 144 -24.81 31.64 4.68
N LEU A 145 -24.31 31.33 3.48
CA LEU A 145 -23.01 31.75 2.99
C LEU A 145 -23.15 32.55 1.71
N THR A 146 -22.36 33.61 1.58
CA THR A 146 -22.11 34.31 0.33
C THR A 146 -20.82 33.76 -0.26
N ALA A 147 -20.84 33.37 -1.54
CA ALA A 147 -19.69 32.84 -2.24
C ALA A 147 -19.10 33.86 -3.21
N GLN A 148 -17.79 34.03 -3.17
CA GLN A 148 -17.02 34.85 -4.08
C GLN A 148 -15.95 33.98 -4.77
N VAL A 149 -15.99 33.91 -6.10
CA VAL A 149 -14.95 33.21 -6.87
C VAL A 149 -13.70 34.09 -6.89
N LEU A 150 -12.62 33.63 -6.27
CA LEU A 150 -11.33 34.32 -6.30
C LEU A 150 -10.50 33.92 -7.53
N SER A 151 -10.62 32.66 -7.95
CA SER A 151 -9.97 32.13 -9.15
C SER A 151 -10.87 31.11 -9.83
N PHE A 152 -11.10 31.29 -11.13
CA PHE A 152 -12.00 30.44 -11.91
C PHE A 152 -11.62 28.95 -11.78
N GLN A 153 -12.58 28.12 -11.34
CA GLN A 153 -12.43 26.68 -11.11
C GLN A 153 -11.32 26.25 -10.12
N ARG A 154 -10.71 27.18 -9.39
CA ARG A 154 -9.58 26.89 -8.48
C ARG A 154 -9.78 27.39 -7.07
N GLU A 155 -10.40 28.55 -6.89
CA GLU A 155 -10.47 29.18 -5.58
C GLU A 155 -11.80 29.89 -5.31
N LEU A 156 -12.37 29.59 -4.15
CA LEU A 156 -13.67 30.07 -3.69
C LEU A 156 -13.52 30.63 -2.27
N LEU A 157 -14.07 31.81 -2.03
CA LEU A 157 -14.18 32.41 -0.70
C LEU A 157 -15.64 32.37 -0.27
N LEU A 158 -15.92 31.69 0.84
CA LEU A 158 -17.23 31.61 1.47
C LEU A 158 -17.24 32.51 2.71
N LYS A 159 -18.20 33.42 2.79
CA LYS A 159 -18.40 34.31 3.93
C LYS A 159 -19.78 34.09 4.54
N PRO A 160 -19.88 33.82 5.84
CA PRO A 160 -21.17 33.83 6.53
C PRO A 160 -21.88 35.18 6.33
N THR A 161 -23.16 35.13 5.97
CA THR A 161 -23.98 36.34 5.80
C THR A 161 -24.25 37.04 7.13
N ILE A 162 -24.21 36.27 8.22
CA ILE A 162 -24.39 36.71 9.61
C ILE A 162 -23.17 36.22 10.41
N PRO A 163 -22.64 37.00 11.37
CA PRO A 163 -21.58 36.54 12.27
C PRO A 163 -21.91 35.20 12.93
N LEU A 164 -20.96 34.26 12.87
CA LEU A 164 -21.13 32.94 13.46
C LEU A 164 -21.17 33.05 15.00
N GLN A 165 -22.14 32.38 15.60
CA GLN A 165 -22.25 32.30 17.05
C GLN A 165 -21.24 31.29 17.63
N PRO A 166 -20.88 31.36 18.92
CA PRO A 166 -20.10 30.32 19.56
C PRO A 166 -20.77 28.93 19.40
N GLY A 167 -19.98 27.90 19.09
CA GLY A 167 -20.46 26.55 18.80
C GLY A 167 -19.56 25.79 17.82
N ASN A 168 -19.96 24.56 17.49
CA ASN A 168 -19.22 23.67 16.60
C ASN A 168 -19.78 23.69 15.19
N TYR A 169 -18.89 23.72 14.21
CA TYR A 169 -19.25 23.88 12.81
C TYR A 169 -18.66 22.78 11.94
N LEU A 170 -19.45 22.39 10.94
CA LEU A 170 -19.10 21.40 9.92
C LEU A 170 -19.20 22.05 8.54
N ILE A 171 -18.11 22.00 7.78
CA ILE A 171 -18.10 22.33 6.35
C ILE A 171 -18.23 21.02 5.58
N SER A 172 -19.22 20.95 4.70
CA SER A 172 -19.42 19.85 3.78
C SER A 172 -19.23 20.35 2.35
N MET A 173 -18.22 19.83 1.65
CA MET A 173 -17.89 20.25 0.30
C MET A 173 -17.62 19.08 -0.65
N PRO A 174 -17.90 19.22 -1.96
CA PRO A 174 -17.57 18.21 -2.95
C PRO A 174 -16.05 18.08 -3.12
N THR A 175 -15.57 16.86 -3.35
CA THR A 175 -14.16 16.59 -3.67
C THR A 175 -13.84 17.04 -5.10
N GLY A 176 -12.79 17.85 -5.28
CA GLY A 176 -12.28 18.20 -6.62
C GLY A 176 -11.82 16.96 -7.39
N GLY A 177 -12.49 16.65 -8.52
CA GLY A 177 -12.16 15.51 -9.39
C GLY A 177 -13.37 14.86 -10.07
N MET A 178 -13.14 13.82 -10.88
CA MET A 178 -14.18 13.12 -11.65
C MET A 178 -15.12 12.23 -10.80
N PHE A 179 -14.88 12.11 -9.49
CA PHE A 179 -15.68 11.28 -8.60
C PHE A 179 -16.51 12.17 -7.66
N ALA A 180 -17.83 11.96 -7.66
CA ALA A 180 -18.77 12.69 -6.82
C ALA A 180 -18.68 12.20 -5.36
N GLY A 181 -17.64 12.64 -4.65
CA GLY A 181 -17.45 12.45 -3.21
C GLY A 181 -17.70 13.74 -2.42
N ARG A 182 -17.82 13.61 -1.09
CA ARG A 182 -17.86 14.76 -0.17
C ARG A 182 -16.71 14.64 0.83
N GLN A 183 -16.15 15.79 1.20
CA GLN A 183 -15.24 15.94 2.31
C GLN A 183 -15.87 16.81 3.39
N TYR A 184 -15.51 16.50 4.63
CA TYR A 184 -16.04 17.12 5.83
C TYR A 184 -14.89 17.75 6.61
N TYR A 185 -15.09 18.97 7.09
CA TYR A 185 -14.11 19.70 7.88
C TYR A 185 -14.78 20.30 9.10
N TYR A 186 -14.08 20.30 10.23
CA TYR A 186 -14.64 20.71 11.51
C TYR A 186 -13.81 21.84 12.12
N PHE A 187 -14.48 22.78 12.78
CA PHE A 187 -13.87 23.80 13.62
C PHE A 187 -14.89 24.28 14.65
N GLY A 188 -14.41 24.74 15.81
CA GLY A 188 -15.25 25.27 16.87
C GLY A 188 -14.94 26.75 17.13
N LEU A 189 -15.97 27.48 17.54
CA LEU A 189 -15.86 28.88 17.92
C LEU A 189 -16.16 29.03 19.41
N SER A 190 -15.19 29.55 20.17
CA SER A 190 -15.32 29.79 21.60
C SER A 190 -14.70 31.14 21.98
N PRO A 191 -15.45 32.03 22.64
CA PRO A 191 -14.93 33.32 23.12
C PRO A 191 -13.87 33.15 24.22
N ALA A 192 -13.73 31.96 24.81
CA ALA A 192 -12.67 31.66 25.78
C ALA A 192 -11.27 31.57 25.14
N VAL A 193 -11.19 31.41 23.81
CA VAL A 193 -9.91 31.39 23.09
C VAL A 193 -9.46 32.82 22.86
N THR A 194 -8.43 33.27 23.56
CA THR A 194 -7.87 34.63 23.45
C THR A 194 -6.60 34.69 22.60
N THR A 195 -5.96 33.55 22.35
CA THR A 195 -4.69 33.48 21.62
C THR A 195 -4.91 33.47 20.11
N PHE A 196 -4.22 34.36 19.39
CA PHE A 196 -4.14 34.29 17.94
C PHE A 196 -3.07 33.24 17.52
N PRO A 197 -3.34 32.37 16.52
CA PRO A 197 -2.37 31.35 16.13
C PRO A 197 -1.12 31.98 15.50
N ALA A 198 0.05 31.37 15.71
CA ALA A 198 1.32 31.90 15.22
C ALA A 198 1.42 31.88 13.69
N ILE A 199 1.92 32.97 13.10
CA ILE A 199 2.17 33.08 11.65
C ILE A 199 3.56 32.54 11.30
N VAL A 200 3.65 31.76 10.22
CA VAL A 200 4.93 31.35 9.62
C VAL A 200 5.26 32.31 8.45
N PRO A 201 6.32 33.16 8.54
CA PRO A 201 6.70 34.06 7.46
C PRO A 201 7.39 33.33 6.29
N GLU A 202 7.19 33.84 5.07
CA GLU A 202 7.63 33.24 3.79
C GLU A 202 9.15 33.38 3.51
N SER A 203 9.93 34.04 4.39
CA SER A 203 11.35 34.41 4.13
C SER A 203 12.39 33.75 5.06
N SER A 204 12.48 32.42 5.02
CA SER A 204 13.71 31.69 5.32
C SER A 204 13.74 30.38 4.53
N GLY A 205 14.27 30.42 3.31
CA GLY A 205 14.46 29.22 2.51
C GLY A 205 14.93 29.40 1.06
N ALA A 206 14.97 30.62 0.52
CA ALA A 206 15.22 30.78 -0.91
C ALA A 206 16.69 30.99 -1.32
N GLU A 207 17.54 31.78 -0.64
CA GLU A 207 18.88 32.08 -1.24
C GLU A 207 20.12 32.09 -0.31
N GLU A 208 20.01 32.16 1.02
CA GLU A 208 21.20 32.05 1.91
C GLU A 208 21.37 30.67 2.58
N VAL A 209 20.51 29.70 2.23
CA VAL A 209 20.54 28.33 2.74
C VAL A 209 21.44 27.40 1.88
N SER A 210 21.87 27.87 0.70
CA SER A 210 22.58 27.07 -0.30
C SER A 210 24.02 26.65 0.06
N SER A 211 24.63 27.16 1.14
CA SER A 211 26.01 26.79 1.50
C SER A 211 26.17 26.10 2.85
N THR A 212 25.17 26.14 3.75
CA THR A 212 25.27 25.52 5.08
C THR A 212 24.29 24.36 5.31
N VAL A 213 23.20 24.27 4.52
CA VAL A 213 22.27 23.12 4.59
C VAL A 213 22.65 21.98 3.64
N ALA A 214 23.47 22.23 2.61
CA ALA A 214 24.03 21.16 1.78
C ALA A 214 24.86 20.13 2.58
N THR A 215 25.34 20.51 3.77
CA THR A 215 26.09 19.62 4.66
C THR A 215 25.26 19.11 5.84
N ALA A 216 24.16 19.78 6.22
CA ALA A 216 23.29 19.38 7.33
C ALA A 216 22.07 18.54 6.90
N ALA A 217 21.67 18.60 5.61
CA ALA A 217 20.67 17.72 5.01
C ALA A 217 21.21 16.32 4.67
N ALA A 218 22.38 15.96 5.20
CA ALA A 218 22.72 14.56 5.40
C ALA A 218 22.02 14.05 6.67
N LYS A 219 20.86 13.40 6.47
CA LYS A 219 20.26 12.38 7.35
C LYS A 219 19.83 12.79 8.77
N THR A 220 18.52 13.03 8.92
CA THR A 220 17.72 12.26 9.89
C THR A 220 16.35 11.92 9.30
N SER A 221 16.32 11.30 8.10
CA SER A 221 15.22 10.37 7.84
C SER A 221 15.32 9.30 8.93
N SER A 222 14.26 9.10 9.72
CA SER A 222 14.29 8.09 10.75
C SER A 222 14.78 6.78 10.14
N PRO A 223 15.83 6.13 10.70
CA PRO A 223 16.58 5.08 10.00
C PRO A 223 15.68 3.92 9.51
N TRP A 224 14.56 3.68 10.19
CA TRP A 224 13.57 2.67 9.81
C TRP A 224 12.90 2.92 8.45
N LEU A 225 12.76 4.18 8.00
CA LEU A 225 12.17 4.52 6.68
C LEU A 225 12.99 3.95 5.52
N VAL A 226 14.31 3.81 5.68
CA VAL A 226 15.20 3.23 4.65
C VAL A 226 15.48 1.76 4.94
N LEU A 227 15.61 1.37 6.21
CA LEU A 227 15.92 -0.01 6.60
C LEU A 227 14.82 -1.01 6.23
N LEU A 228 13.54 -0.65 6.34
CA LEU A 228 12.44 -1.56 6.03
C LEU A 228 12.32 -1.87 4.52
N PRO A 229 12.33 -0.88 3.60
CA PRO A 229 12.45 -1.15 2.17
C PRO A 229 13.72 -1.92 1.82
N LEU A 230 14.87 -1.58 2.42
CA LEU A 230 16.12 -2.28 2.17
C LEU A 230 16.04 -3.76 2.56
N SER A 231 15.49 -4.07 3.75
CA SER A 231 15.29 -5.45 4.19
C SER A 231 14.36 -6.21 3.25
N SER A 232 13.28 -5.57 2.78
CA SER A 232 12.35 -6.14 1.81
C SER A 232 13.05 -6.45 0.48
N ALA A 233 13.90 -5.53 0.01
CA ALA A 233 14.68 -5.70 -1.22
C ALA A 233 15.66 -6.87 -1.10
N LEU A 234 16.40 -6.96 0.01
CA LEU A 234 17.37 -8.02 0.25
C LEU A 234 16.70 -9.40 0.39
N ILE A 235 15.64 -9.50 1.19
CA ILE A 235 14.92 -10.76 1.40
C ILE A 235 14.29 -11.25 0.08
N SER A 236 13.64 -10.35 -0.66
CA SER A 236 13.04 -10.68 -1.96
C SER A 236 14.10 -11.07 -2.99
N GLY A 237 15.22 -10.34 -3.03
CA GLY A 237 16.35 -10.63 -3.92
C GLY A 237 16.98 -11.98 -3.61
N LEU A 238 17.19 -12.30 -2.33
CA LEU A 238 17.67 -13.62 -1.90
C LEU A 238 16.68 -14.72 -2.28
N ALA A 239 15.38 -14.51 -2.07
CA ALA A 239 14.35 -15.46 -2.48
C ALA A 239 14.39 -15.74 -3.99
N ALA A 240 14.45 -14.68 -4.80
CA ALA A 240 14.58 -14.78 -6.25
C ALA A 240 15.87 -15.52 -6.65
N LEU A 241 17.01 -15.24 -6.03
CA LEU A 241 18.28 -15.93 -6.31
C LEU A 241 18.23 -17.42 -5.95
N VAL A 242 17.64 -17.77 -4.80
CA VAL A 242 17.46 -19.17 -4.39
C VAL A 242 16.60 -19.93 -5.39
N MET A 243 15.48 -19.34 -5.84
CA MET A 243 14.63 -19.92 -6.88
C MET A 243 15.36 -20.03 -8.22
N ALA A 244 16.06 -18.98 -8.66
CA ALA A 244 16.85 -18.98 -9.89
C ALA A 244 17.93 -20.07 -9.90
N ARG A 245 18.61 -20.30 -8.77
CA ARG A 245 19.59 -21.39 -8.63
C ARG A 245 18.96 -22.77 -8.77
N ARG A 246 17.77 -22.99 -8.20
CA ARG A 246 17.02 -24.24 -8.37
C ARG A 246 16.57 -24.45 -9.82
N LEU A 247 16.18 -23.39 -10.51
CA LEU A 247 15.81 -23.44 -11.93
C LEU A 247 16.97 -23.84 -12.84
N ARG A 248 18.22 -23.51 -12.48
CA ARG A 248 19.42 -23.99 -13.20
C ARG A 248 19.60 -25.50 -13.10
N GLN A 249 19.11 -26.13 -12.02
CA GLN A 249 19.18 -27.58 -11.85
C GLN A 249 18.00 -28.28 -12.56
N LYS A 250 16.79 -27.71 -12.46
CA LYS A 250 15.60 -28.23 -13.13
C LYS A 250 14.60 -27.11 -13.41
N VAL A 251 14.28 -26.90 -14.67
CA VAL A 251 13.29 -25.90 -15.08
C VAL A 251 11.90 -26.31 -14.60
N ARG A 252 11.26 -25.41 -13.85
CA ARG A 252 9.89 -25.55 -13.33
C ARG A 252 9.14 -24.25 -13.61
N PRO A 253 8.14 -24.22 -14.50
CA PRO A 253 7.50 -22.97 -14.95
C PRO A 253 6.93 -22.10 -13.82
N HIS A 254 6.26 -22.71 -12.82
CA HIS A 254 5.73 -21.97 -11.67
C HIS A 254 6.85 -21.31 -10.84
N GLU A 255 7.97 -22.01 -10.65
CA GLU A 255 9.11 -21.51 -9.88
C GLU A 255 9.84 -20.39 -10.63
N ALA A 256 9.87 -20.42 -11.98
CA ALA A 256 10.36 -19.32 -12.81
C ALA A 256 9.52 -18.06 -12.65
N VAL A 257 8.19 -18.21 -12.67
CA VAL A 257 7.26 -17.11 -12.46
C VAL A 257 7.35 -16.52 -11.05
N TRP A 258 7.45 -17.36 -10.02
CA TRP A 258 7.67 -16.86 -8.65
C TRP A 258 9.02 -16.18 -8.50
N SER A 259 10.08 -16.73 -9.09
CA SER A 259 11.40 -16.09 -9.11
C SER A 259 11.34 -14.70 -9.73
N LEU A 260 10.61 -14.54 -10.82
CA LEU A 260 10.38 -13.23 -11.46
C LEU A 260 9.59 -12.29 -10.54
N ALA A 261 8.54 -12.78 -9.89
CA ALA A 261 7.74 -11.94 -8.99
C ALA A 261 8.53 -11.43 -7.78
N PHE A 262 9.35 -12.28 -7.15
CA PHE A 262 10.25 -11.86 -6.07
C PHE A 262 11.35 -10.92 -6.58
N ALA A 263 11.83 -11.08 -7.81
CA ALA A 263 12.77 -10.14 -8.42
C ALA A 263 12.11 -8.76 -8.67
N LEU A 264 10.88 -8.72 -9.16
CA LEU A 264 10.11 -7.49 -9.32
C LEU A 264 9.88 -6.79 -7.97
N PHE A 265 9.57 -7.55 -6.91
CA PHE A 265 9.46 -7.01 -5.56
C PHE A 265 10.79 -6.39 -5.12
N ALA A 266 11.91 -7.12 -5.30
CA ALA A 266 13.23 -6.63 -4.94
C ALA A 266 13.59 -5.34 -5.67
N VAL A 267 13.28 -5.25 -6.97
CA VAL A 267 13.48 -4.04 -7.79
C VAL A 267 12.63 -2.89 -7.26
N ALA A 268 11.35 -3.11 -6.94
CA ALA A 268 10.49 -2.06 -6.41
C ALA A 268 10.99 -1.54 -5.06
N ALA A 269 11.33 -2.43 -4.13
CA ALA A 269 11.85 -2.08 -2.82
C ALA A 269 13.23 -1.39 -2.91
N ALA A 270 14.11 -1.82 -3.81
CA ALA A 270 15.37 -1.14 -4.08
C ALA A 270 15.17 0.25 -4.71
N THR A 271 14.18 0.38 -5.61
CA THR A 271 13.81 1.66 -6.22
C THR A 271 13.36 2.66 -5.15
N GLN A 272 12.61 2.21 -4.14
CA GLN A 272 12.27 3.05 -2.99
C GLN A 272 13.52 3.54 -2.25
N VAL A 273 14.43 2.63 -1.89
CA VAL A 273 15.69 2.99 -1.20
C VAL A 273 16.49 4.00 -2.03
N ILE A 274 16.60 3.77 -3.34
CA ILE A 274 17.33 4.67 -4.24
C ILE A 274 16.62 6.02 -4.32
N GLY A 275 15.30 6.06 -4.46
CA GLY A 275 14.53 7.31 -4.50
C GLY A 275 14.68 8.12 -3.21
N ASP A 276 14.64 7.46 -2.05
CA ASP A 276 14.73 8.11 -0.75
C ASP A 276 16.15 8.57 -0.40
N LEU A 277 17.20 7.92 -0.96
CA LEU A 277 18.60 8.27 -0.68
C LEU A 277 19.25 9.17 -1.74
N ALA A 278 18.91 8.96 -3.01
CA ALA A 278 19.53 9.63 -4.16
C ALA A 278 18.58 10.62 -4.86
N GLY A 279 17.33 10.71 -4.41
CA GLY A 279 16.30 11.58 -4.98
C GLY A 279 15.40 10.87 -5.99
N TRP A 280 14.12 11.25 -5.99
CA TRP A 280 13.11 10.66 -6.86
C TRP A 280 13.15 11.28 -8.26
N THR A 281 13.17 10.41 -9.28
CA THR A 281 12.99 10.78 -10.68
C THR A 281 11.70 10.19 -11.22
N ALA A 282 11.17 10.75 -12.31
CA ALA A 282 9.95 10.23 -12.94
C ALA A 282 10.10 8.77 -13.38
N ASN A 283 11.32 8.35 -13.76
CA ASN A 283 11.60 6.98 -14.14
C ASN A 283 11.63 6.04 -12.92
N LEU A 284 12.18 6.49 -11.78
CA LEU A 284 12.13 5.73 -10.53
C LEU A 284 10.67 5.57 -10.04
N ALA A 285 9.86 6.64 -10.10
CA ALA A 285 8.45 6.57 -9.75
C ALA A 285 7.67 5.55 -10.60
N ARG A 286 7.90 5.55 -11.93
CA ARG A 286 7.31 4.57 -12.85
C ARG A 286 7.79 3.15 -12.58
N LEU A 287 9.10 2.97 -12.40
CA LEU A 287 9.70 1.66 -12.13
C LEU A 287 9.15 1.05 -10.84
N TYR A 288 9.07 1.86 -9.78
CA TYR A 288 8.46 1.47 -8.53
C TYR A 288 7.01 1.00 -8.73
N TYR A 289 6.20 1.83 -9.38
CA TYR A 289 4.77 1.59 -9.50
C TYR A 289 4.44 0.37 -10.36
N VAL A 290 5.15 0.19 -11.48
CA VAL A 290 4.93 -0.96 -12.35
C VAL A 290 5.38 -2.26 -11.68
N CYS A 291 6.57 -2.27 -11.07
CA CYS A 291 7.09 -3.48 -10.42
C CYS A 291 6.29 -3.79 -9.16
N GLY A 292 6.26 -2.88 -8.19
CA GLY A 292 5.73 -3.11 -6.84
C GLY A 292 4.21 -3.07 -6.79
N ALA A 293 3.62 -1.94 -7.20
CA ALA A 293 2.18 -1.73 -7.03
C ALA A 293 1.33 -2.56 -8.01
N THR A 294 1.84 -2.85 -9.22
CA THR A 294 1.01 -3.38 -10.32
C THR A 294 1.28 -4.85 -10.63
N LEU A 295 2.53 -5.26 -10.86
CA LEU A 295 2.82 -6.56 -11.47
C LEU A 295 3.09 -7.69 -10.47
N VAL A 296 3.74 -7.43 -9.33
CA VAL A 296 4.21 -8.46 -8.38
C VAL A 296 3.13 -9.48 -8.01
N VAL A 297 1.96 -9.01 -7.57
CA VAL A 297 0.89 -9.89 -7.07
C VAL A 297 0.28 -10.72 -8.19
N GLY A 298 0.12 -10.15 -9.39
CA GLY A 298 -0.34 -10.87 -10.57
C GLY A 298 0.59 -12.03 -10.94
N TRP A 299 1.91 -11.79 -10.95
CA TRP A 299 2.90 -12.84 -11.24
C TRP A 299 2.95 -13.90 -10.12
N LEU A 300 2.82 -13.52 -8.85
CA LEU A 300 2.70 -14.50 -7.75
C LEU A 300 1.48 -15.41 -7.92
N GLY A 301 0.32 -14.83 -8.26
CA GLY A 301 -0.90 -15.56 -8.56
C GLY A 301 -0.75 -16.49 -9.77
N LEU A 302 -0.09 -16.03 -10.84
CA LEU A 302 0.20 -16.85 -12.02
C LEU A 302 1.03 -18.08 -11.66
N GLY A 303 2.04 -17.97 -10.79
CA GLY A 303 2.83 -19.14 -10.39
C GLY A 303 1.95 -20.21 -9.73
N THR A 304 0.95 -19.80 -8.95
CA THR A 304 -0.04 -20.71 -8.35
C THR A 304 -0.98 -21.31 -9.40
N TRP A 305 -1.42 -20.52 -10.38
CA TRP A 305 -2.18 -21.01 -11.54
C TRP A 305 -1.41 -22.09 -12.31
N LEU A 306 -0.13 -21.84 -12.62
CA LEU A 306 0.73 -22.79 -13.32
C LEU A 306 0.95 -24.09 -12.54
N LEU A 307 0.86 -24.03 -11.21
CA LEU A 307 1.01 -25.19 -10.33
C LEU A 307 -0.28 -26.01 -10.24
N LEU A 308 -1.44 -25.39 -10.13
CA LEU A 308 -2.72 -26.06 -9.90
C LEU A 308 -3.42 -26.50 -11.19
N VAL A 309 -3.25 -25.76 -12.29
CA VAL A 309 -3.92 -26.05 -13.56
C VAL A 309 -3.19 -27.14 -14.32
N GLN A 310 -3.84 -28.30 -14.45
CA GLN A 310 -3.26 -29.47 -15.12
C GLN A 310 -3.44 -29.47 -16.64
N ARG A 311 -4.44 -28.76 -17.16
CA ARG A 311 -4.71 -28.69 -18.61
C ARG A 311 -3.69 -27.77 -19.31
N PRO A 312 -2.87 -28.26 -20.25
CA PRO A 312 -1.79 -27.47 -20.84
C PRO A 312 -2.26 -26.19 -21.54
N TRP A 313 -3.39 -26.23 -22.25
CA TRP A 313 -3.90 -25.07 -22.98
C TRP A 313 -4.36 -23.95 -22.02
N LEU A 314 -5.06 -24.27 -20.93
CA LEU A 314 -5.47 -23.29 -19.90
C LEU A 314 -4.26 -22.71 -19.17
N ARG A 315 -3.25 -23.55 -18.92
CA ARG A 315 -2.00 -23.12 -18.31
C ARG A 315 -1.28 -22.09 -19.18
N ASN A 316 -1.14 -22.39 -20.48
CA ASN A 316 -0.52 -21.50 -21.45
C ASN A 316 -1.36 -20.24 -21.68
N LEU A 317 -2.69 -20.34 -21.70
CA LEU A 317 -3.60 -19.19 -21.78
C LEU A 317 -3.35 -18.21 -20.64
N GLY A 318 -3.29 -18.69 -19.40
CA GLY A 318 -2.99 -17.84 -18.24
C GLY A 318 -1.63 -17.14 -18.34
N LEU A 319 -0.60 -17.85 -18.82
CA LEU A 319 0.73 -17.27 -19.06
C LEU A 319 0.68 -16.15 -20.12
N TRP A 320 0.08 -16.41 -21.28
CA TRP A 320 0.01 -15.43 -22.37
C TRP A 320 -0.85 -14.21 -21.99
N LEU A 321 -1.97 -14.42 -21.30
CA LEU A 321 -2.79 -13.33 -20.78
C LEU A 321 -1.99 -12.46 -19.80
N MET A 322 -1.24 -13.06 -18.87
CA MET A 322 -0.43 -12.31 -17.92
C MET A 322 0.69 -11.52 -18.62
N ILE A 323 1.33 -12.09 -19.64
CA ILE A 323 2.34 -11.38 -20.46
C ILE A 323 1.71 -10.17 -21.15
N LEU A 324 0.56 -10.35 -21.79
CA LEU A 324 -0.16 -9.27 -22.49
C LEU A 324 -0.56 -8.16 -21.50
N VAL A 325 -1.20 -8.53 -20.38
CA VAL A 325 -1.63 -7.58 -19.34
C VAL A 325 -0.42 -6.87 -18.72
N SER A 326 0.72 -7.55 -18.57
CA SER A 326 1.96 -6.91 -18.10
C SER A 326 2.47 -5.86 -19.09
N GLY A 327 2.50 -6.18 -20.39
CA GLY A 327 2.88 -5.23 -21.44
C GLY A 327 1.95 -4.01 -21.49
N TYR A 328 0.64 -4.23 -21.38
CA TYR A 328 -0.35 -3.16 -21.33
C TYR A 328 -0.18 -2.28 -20.08
N ALA A 329 0.02 -2.88 -18.90
CA ALA A 329 0.30 -2.14 -17.66
C ALA A 329 1.60 -1.32 -17.74
N ILE A 330 2.68 -1.89 -18.30
CA ILE A 330 3.94 -1.17 -18.54
C ILE A 330 3.70 0.04 -19.45
N GLY A 331 2.93 -0.13 -20.55
CA GLY A 331 2.57 0.97 -21.44
C GLY A 331 1.81 2.08 -20.72
N LEU A 332 0.79 1.73 -19.94
CA LEU A 332 0.01 2.70 -19.15
C LEU A 332 0.87 3.46 -18.14
N VAL A 333 1.75 2.77 -17.41
CA VAL A 333 2.66 3.43 -16.44
C VAL A 333 3.69 4.31 -17.14
N SER A 334 4.21 3.88 -18.29
CA SER A 334 5.19 4.65 -19.07
C SER A 334 4.61 5.97 -19.58
N LEU A 335 3.33 5.93 -19.99
CA LEU A 335 2.61 7.10 -20.51
C LEU A 335 1.97 7.95 -19.39
N ALA A 336 1.91 7.45 -18.16
CA ALA A 336 1.31 8.17 -17.05
C ALA A 336 2.10 9.46 -16.73
N PRO A 337 1.41 10.62 -16.60
CA PRO A 337 2.04 11.86 -16.19
C PRO A 337 2.62 11.73 -14.78
N VAL A 338 3.79 12.32 -14.56
CA VAL A 338 4.40 12.46 -13.24
C VAL A 338 4.40 13.94 -12.91
N ASP A 339 3.85 14.29 -11.76
CA ASP A 339 3.87 15.67 -11.28
C ASP A 339 5.27 16.00 -10.73
N GLY A 340 6.09 16.61 -11.60
CA GLY A 340 7.46 17.00 -11.26
C GLY A 340 7.55 17.96 -10.09
N ALA A 341 6.48 18.70 -9.78
CA ALA A 341 6.45 19.61 -8.65
C ALA A 341 6.50 18.83 -7.32
N THR A 342 5.72 17.75 -7.21
CA THR A 342 5.57 16.95 -5.98
C THR A 342 6.54 15.77 -5.88
N LEU A 343 7.30 15.50 -6.94
CA LEU A 343 8.10 14.28 -7.09
C LEU A 343 9.17 14.11 -6.00
N ALA A 344 9.82 15.19 -5.58
CA ALA A 344 10.85 15.14 -4.54
C ALA A 344 10.29 14.68 -3.19
N ASP A 345 9.10 15.16 -2.83
CA ASP A 345 8.50 14.94 -1.51
C ASP A 345 7.61 13.68 -1.46
N SER A 346 6.89 13.41 -2.55
CA SER A 346 5.89 12.35 -2.63
C SER A 346 6.41 11.07 -3.29
N GLY A 347 7.60 11.12 -3.88
CA GLY A 347 8.22 10.00 -4.59
C GLY A 347 7.30 9.38 -5.64
N TRP A 348 7.09 8.08 -5.56
CA TRP A 348 6.22 7.35 -6.49
C TRP A 348 4.73 7.77 -6.42
N HIS A 349 4.28 8.42 -5.34
CA HIS A 349 2.91 8.93 -5.25
C HIS A 349 2.64 10.06 -6.25
N ALA A 350 3.67 10.77 -6.72
CA ALA A 350 3.58 11.82 -7.74
C ALA A 350 3.18 11.30 -9.14
N LEU A 351 3.17 9.98 -9.35
CA LEU A 351 2.64 9.37 -10.55
C LEU A 351 1.11 9.51 -10.57
N GLN A 352 0.56 10.15 -11.59
CA GLN A 352 -0.88 10.23 -11.81
C GLN A 352 -1.44 8.88 -12.24
N LYS A 353 -2.63 8.54 -11.73
CA LYS A 353 -3.21 7.20 -11.87
C LYS A 353 -4.55 7.28 -12.62
N PRO A 354 -4.52 7.42 -13.97
CA PRO A 354 -5.75 7.46 -14.76
C PRO A 354 -6.58 6.19 -14.53
N LEU A 355 -7.89 6.28 -14.78
CA LEU A 355 -8.85 5.21 -14.46
C LEU A 355 -8.39 3.83 -14.93
N ALA A 356 -7.90 3.72 -16.17
CA ALA A 356 -7.41 2.46 -16.73
C ALA A 356 -6.25 1.86 -15.92
N LEU A 357 -5.29 2.69 -15.48
CA LEU A 357 -4.16 2.25 -14.65
C LEU A 357 -4.63 1.82 -13.26
N THR A 358 -5.57 2.55 -12.67
CA THR A 358 -6.15 2.18 -11.37
C THR A 358 -6.89 0.85 -11.45
N LEU A 359 -7.72 0.64 -12.48
CA LEU A 359 -8.49 -0.58 -12.67
C LEU A 359 -7.61 -1.81 -12.90
N ILE A 360 -6.57 -1.71 -13.75
CA ILE A 360 -5.66 -2.84 -14.00
C ILE A 360 -4.86 -3.21 -12.76
N THR A 361 -4.37 -2.22 -11.99
CA THR A 361 -3.67 -2.46 -10.73
C THR A 361 -4.59 -3.13 -9.71
N ILE A 362 -5.85 -2.69 -9.58
CA ILE A 362 -6.83 -3.35 -8.70
C ILE A 362 -7.12 -4.78 -9.16
N ALA A 363 -7.33 -4.99 -10.46
CA ALA A 363 -7.64 -6.30 -11.02
C ALA A 363 -6.48 -7.30 -10.80
N LEU A 364 -5.24 -6.91 -11.13
CA LEU A 364 -4.05 -7.75 -10.95
C LEU A 364 -3.81 -8.10 -9.48
N ASN A 365 -3.95 -7.13 -8.57
CA ASN A 365 -3.77 -7.38 -7.14
C ASN A 365 -4.89 -8.26 -6.56
N SER A 366 -6.14 -8.06 -6.99
CA SER A 366 -7.28 -8.80 -6.47
C SER A 366 -7.27 -10.25 -6.98
N VAL A 367 -7.15 -10.43 -8.30
CA VAL A 367 -7.09 -11.75 -8.93
C VAL A 367 -5.82 -12.50 -8.51
N GLY A 368 -4.68 -11.81 -8.48
CA GLY A 368 -3.42 -12.40 -8.05
C GLY A 368 -3.45 -12.86 -6.59
N THR A 369 -3.98 -12.04 -5.68
CA THR A 369 -4.17 -12.41 -4.26
C THR A 369 -5.12 -13.60 -4.14
N LEU A 370 -6.25 -13.59 -4.85
CA LEU A 370 -7.22 -14.70 -4.83
C LEU A 370 -6.58 -16.02 -5.28
N LEU A 371 -5.81 -16.00 -6.39
CA LEU A 371 -5.12 -17.19 -6.90
C LEU A 371 -4.05 -17.67 -5.92
N LEU A 372 -3.23 -16.76 -5.40
CA LEU A 372 -2.14 -17.07 -4.49
C LEU A 372 -2.65 -17.60 -3.14
N VAL A 373 -3.47 -16.81 -2.45
CA VAL A 373 -4.01 -17.14 -1.12
C VAL A 373 -4.99 -18.29 -1.24
N GLY A 374 -5.95 -18.22 -2.16
CA GLY A 374 -6.93 -19.28 -2.38
C GLY A 374 -6.27 -20.60 -2.76
N GLY A 375 -5.29 -20.58 -3.67
CA GLY A 375 -4.56 -21.78 -4.07
C GLY A 375 -3.70 -22.37 -2.93
N ALA A 376 -3.06 -21.52 -2.12
CA ALA A 376 -2.30 -21.96 -0.96
C ALA A 376 -3.21 -22.55 0.13
N LEU A 377 -4.33 -21.89 0.46
CA LEU A 377 -5.30 -22.38 1.46
C LEU A 377 -5.97 -23.68 0.99
N TRP A 378 -6.35 -23.78 -0.28
CA TRP A 378 -6.87 -25.01 -0.87
C TRP A 378 -5.86 -26.16 -0.76
N SER A 379 -4.59 -25.90 -1.08
CA SER A 379 -3.53 -26.89 -0.97
C SER A 379 -3.30 -27.32 0.48
N ALA A 380 -3.29 -26.38 1.42
CA ALA A 380 -3.18 -26.67 2.85
C ALA A 380 -4.35 -27.53 3.35
N TRP A 381 -5.59 -27.18 2.99
CA TRP A 381 -6.78 -27.94 3.33
C TRP A 381 -6.71 -29.36 2.77
N LEU A 382 -6.26 -29.53 1.52
CA LEU A 382 -6.12 -30.85 0.89
C LEU A 382 -5.08 -31.72 1.62
N PHE A 383 -3.93 -31.15 1.99
CA PHE A 383 -2.90 -31.87 2.76
C PHE A 383 -3.39 -32.25 4.16
N TRP A 384 -4.11 -31.34 4.82
CA TRP A 384 -4.75 -31.61 6.11
C TRP A 384 -5.77 -32.74 6.03
N ARG A 385 -6.72 -32.67 5.08
CA ARG A 385 -7.78 -33.67 4.89
C ARG A 385 -7.21 -35.06 4.60
N LYS A 386 -6.11 -35.13 3.84
CA LYS A 386 -5.43 -36.38 3.48
C LYS A 386 -4.42 -36.85 4.53
N GLY A 387 -4.14 -36.07 5.57
CA GLY A 387 -3.17 -36.40 6.61
C GLY A 387 -1.73 -36.56 6.11
N ILE A 388 -1.38 -35.95 4.97
CA ILE A 388 -0.09 -36.13 4.28
C ILE A 388 0.68 -34.80 4.18
N MET A 389 2.00 -34.85 3.99
CA MET A 389 2.84 -33.68 3.67
C MET A 389 2.65 -32.47 4.60
N ARG A 390 2.63 -32.71 5.91
CA ARG A 390 2.40 -31.67 6.94
C ARG A 390 3.34 -30.46 6.84
N GLN A 391 4.59 -30.65 6.43
CA GLN A 391 5.52 -29.54 6.21
C GLN A 391 5.05 -28.62 5.08
N ARG A 392 4.57 -29.19 3.96
CA ARG A 392 4.01 -28.43 2.85
C ARG A 392 2.73 -27.71 3.23
N MET A 393 1.88 -28.34 4.05
CA MET A 393 0.69 -27.68 4.61
C MET A 393 1.06 -26.41 5.38
N VAL A 394 2.05 -26.49 6.28
CA VAL A 394 2.54 -25.31 7.01
C VAL A 394 3.14 -24.29 6.05
N GLY A 395 3.91 -24.74 5.04
CA GLY A 395 4.44 -23.87 3.99
C GLY A 395 3.36 -23.08 3.24
N CYS A 396 2.26 -23.75 2.86
CA CYS A 396 1.11 -23.11 2.24
C CYS A 396 0.40 -22.09 3.16
N LEU A 397 0.24 -22.41 4.44
CA LEU A 397 -0.34 -21.46 5.42
C LEU A 397 0.55 -20.23 5.61
N LEU A 398 1.87 -20.41 5.66
CA LEU A 398 2.83 -19.30 5.72
C LEU A 398 2.78 -18.46 4.43
N LEU A 399 2.73 -19.09 3.25
CA LEU A 399 2.55 -18.36 1.98
C LEU A 399 1.29 -17.50 1.99
N ALA A 400 0.16 -18.06 2.41
CA ALA A 400 -1.10 -17.33 2.53
C ALA A 400 -1.01 -16.18 3.55
N GLY A 401 -0.49 -16.45 4.75
CA GLY A 401 -0.35 -15.45 5.81
C GLY A 401 0.59 -14.30 5.42
N GLY A 402 1.72 -14.61 4.81
CA GLY A 402 2.66 -13.60 4.32
C GLY A 402 2.06 -12.74 3.21
N ALA A 403 1.35 -13.35 2.25
CA ALA A 403 0.66 -12.62 1.19
C ALA A 403 -0.44 -11.68 1.74
N LEU A 404 -1.25 -12.16 2.69
CA LEU A 404 -2.27 -11.34 3.35
C LEU A 404 -1.66 -10.20 4.17
N THR A 405 -0.49 -10.42 4.79
CA THR A 405 0.25 -9.36 5.50
C THR A 405 0.65 -8.24 4.54
N VAL A 406 1.21 -8.58 3.37
CA VAL A 406 1.55 -7.58 2.34
C VAL A 406 0.29 -6.86 1.82
N ALA A 407 -0.80 -7.60 1.56
CA ALA A 407 -2.06 -7.03 1.07
C ALA A 407 -2.70 -6.05 2.08
N ALA A 408 -2.60 -6.36 3.38
CA ALA A 408 -3.05 -5.47 4.44
C ALA A 408 -2.24 -4.16 4.44
N GLY A 409 -0.91 -4.24 4.31
CA GLY A 409 -0.05 -3.06 4.17
C GLY A 409 -0.43 -2.18 2.99
N GLY A 410 -0.69 -2.78 1.82
CA GLY A 410 -1.16 -2.05 0.65
C GLY A 410 -2.52 -1.37 0.87
N SER A 411 -3.42 -1.99 1.64
CA SER A 411 -4.71 -1.38 1.99
C SER A 411 -4.55 -0.18 2.92
N LEU A 412 -3.63 -0.23 3.88
CA LEU A 412 -3.35 0.88 4.81
C LEU A 412 -2.89 2.16 4.09
N THR A 413 -2.18 2.04 2.96
CA THR A 413 -1.81 3.21 2.14
C THR A 413 -3.03 3.98 1.62
N ARG A 414 -4.17 3.30 1.40
CA ARG A 414 -5.42 3.93 0.95
C ARG A 414 -6.16 4.63 2.08
N PHE A 415 -5.89 4.25 3.33
CA PHE A 415 -6.44 4.88 4.53
C PHE A 415 -5.53 5.98 5.09
N GLY A 416 -4.52 6.42 4.33
CA GLY A 416 -3.63 7.53 4.73
C GLY A 416 -2.39 7.10 5.51
N HIS A 417 -2.21 5.80 5.77
CA HIS A 417 -1.10 5.27 6.56
C HIS A 417 -0.03 4.60 5.69
N ALA A 418 0.63 5.39 4.83
CA ALA A 418 1.67 4.89 3.92
C ALA A 418 2.95 4.44 4.66
N GLU A 419 3.18 4.98 5.85
CA GLU A 419 4.32 4.70 6.73
C GLU A 419 4.43 3.23 7.15
N TYR A 420 3.32 2.51 7.25
CA TYR A 420 3.31 1.09 7.65
C TYR A 420 3.48 0.12 6.49
N LEU A 421 3.47 0.60 5.24
CA LEU A 421 3.56 -0.24 4.05
C LEU A 421 4.79 -1.15 4.10
N TYR A 422 5.96 -0.60 4.42
CA TYR A 422 7.21 -1.34 4.41
C TYR A 422 7.41 -2.25 5.62
N LEU A 423 6.74 -1.94 6.73
CA LEU A 423 6.68 -2.85 7.87
C LEU A 423 5.93 -4.13 7.47
N ALA A 424 4.76 -3.98 6.85
CA ALA A 424 3.96 -5.09 6.36
C ALA A 424 4.66 -5.84 5.21
N MET A 425 5.32 -5.13 4.29
CA MET A 425 6.06 -5.75 3.18
C MET A 425 7.25 -6.59 3.65
N SER A 426 8.09 -6.06 4.54
CA SER A 426 9.28 -6.75 5.06
C SER A 426 8.90 -8.01 5.84
N ALA A 427 7.91 -7.91 6.75
CA ALA A 427 7.39 -9.06 7.47
C ALA A 427 6.74 -10.07 6.52
N GLY A 428 5.82 -9.60 5.67
CA GLY A 428 5.07 -10.45 4.75
C GLY A 428 5.96 -11.23 3.80
N VAL A 429 6.97 -10.58 3.20
CA VAL A 429 7.88 -11.24 2.25
C VAL A 429 8.80 -12.25 2.93
N ALA A 430 9.24 -11.99 4.16
CA ALA A 430 9.99 -12.96 4.97
C ALA A 430 9.15 -14.20 5.27
N ILE A 431 7.89 -14.02 5.64
CA ILE A 431 6.94 -15.11 5.91
C ILE A 431 6.68 -15.93 4.64
N MET A 432 6.46 -15.27 3.50
CA MET A 432 6.27 -15.94 2.22
C MET A 432 7.49 -16.77 1.83
N PHE A 433 8.69 -16.19 1.95
CA PHE A 433 9.92 -16.90 1.62
C PHE A 433 10.15 -18.09 2.54
N TRP A 434 9.85 -17.95 3.84
CA TRP A 434 9.90 -19.08 4.76
C TRP A 434 8.90 -20.18 4.40
N GLY A 435 7.67 -19.80 4.03
CA GLY A 435 6.66 -20.72 3.54
C GLY A 435 7.14 -21.51 2.31
N TYR A 436 7.74 -20.82 1.34
CA TYR A 436 8.34 -21.43 0.15
C TYR A 436 9.44 -22.44 0.49
N LEU A 437 10.30 -22.16 1.48
CA LEU A 437 11.34 -23.11 1.89
C LEU A 437 10.78 -24.39 2.55
N LYS A 438 9.50 -24.38 2.97
CA LYS A 438 8.81 -25.52 3.57
C LYS A 438 7.96 -26.33 2.58
N THR A 439 7.74 -25.83 1.37
CA THR A 439 7.05 -26.54 0.27
C THR A 439 8.02 -27.36 -0.57
#